data_AF-K1ZY72-F1
#
_entry.id   AF-K1ZY72-F1
#
_cell.length_a   1.000
_cell.length_b   1.000
_cell.length_c   1.000
_cell.angle_alpha   90.00
_cell.angle_beta   90.00
_cell.angle_gamma   90.00
#
_symmetry.space_group_name_H-M   'P 1'
#
loop_
_entity.id
_entity.type
_entity.pdbx_description
1 polymer ?
#
loop_
_entity_poly.entity_id
_entity_poly.type
_entity_poly.pdbx_seq_one_letter_code
_entity_poly.pdbx_strand_id
1 'polypeptide(L)'
;MRQNINRHYCKFYQLIDVPRLVRGIQTALFFWIPRIKRGTWKQEDRALTYSKQNVKQHHLNRGFTLLEIIIALFIFSIVSLIMVGALHTVITLQSATEKKAADFAKLQTALLLLSRDFEQTIDRPVTDANGKVVGFIGETHNVTFTHGGLSNPFGQLQRTTLQRTRYELSKNSLIRIIWPVLDVTPKTRPDEKWLLNSVSALQFAYLDSKNHFQTKWPPDDQPKAVLPKAVRLSFTLKNLGQITELYLIPGSSSEKTN
;
A
#
# COMPACT_ATOMS: atom_id res chain seq x y z
N MET A 1 -34.55 -35.28 -28.10
CA MET A 1 -33.25 -35.59 -27.47
C MET A 1 -32.90 -34.39 -26.58
N ARG A 2 -33.22 -34.30 -25.28
CA ARG A 2 -32.81 -35.10 -24.10
C ARG A 2 -31.31 -35.39 -24.04
N GLN A 3 -30.59 -34.59 -23.24
CA GLN A 3 -29.87 -34.94 -21.99
C GLN A 3 -29.04 -33.70 -21.60
N ASN A 4 -29.29 -32.96 -20.52
CA ASN A 4 -29.18 -33.29 -19.09
C ASN A 4 -27.72 -33.56 -18.65
N ILE A 5 -27.02 -32.51 -18.19
CA ILE A 5 -25.91 -32.65 -17.24
C ILE A 5 -26.16 -31.66 -16.11
N ASN A 6 -26.26 -32.24 -14.92
CA ASN A 6 -26.67 -31.64 -13.67
C ASN A 6 -25.49 -31.75 -12.69
N ARG A 7 -25.36 -30.76 -11.81
CA ARG A 7 -24.61 -30.76 -10.54
C ARG A 7 -23.09 -30.99 -10.58
N HIS A 8 -22.34 -30.04 -10.03
CA HIS A 8 -21.58 -30.20 -8.77
C HIS A 8 -20.65 -28.98 -8.56
N TYR A 9 -21.11 -27.96 -7.85
CA TYR A 9 -20.21 -26.97 -7.23
C TYR A 9 -20.59 -26.84 -5.77
N CYS A 10 -19.93 -27.64 -4.93
CA CYS A 10 -19.92 -27.47 -3.49
C CYS A 10 -18.56 -28.00 -3.02
N LYS A 11 -17.62 -27.08 -2.75
CA LYS A 11 -16.43 -27.21 -1.88
C LYS A 11 -15.43 -26.11 -2.25
N PHE A 12 -15.43 -24.98 -1.55
CA PHE A 12 -14.26 -24.10 -1.44
C PHE A 12 -14.40 -23.20 -0.21
N TYR A 13 -14.15 -23.78 0.97
CA TYR A 13 -13.72 -23.03 2.16
C TYR A 13 -12.79 -23.95 2.94
N GLN A 14 -11.49 -23.83 2.69
CA GLN A 14 -10.45 -24.40 3.54
C GLN A 14 -9.14 -23.68 3.26
N LEU A 15 -8.90 -22.58 3.97
CA LEU A 15 -7.56 -22.04 4.25
C LEU A 15 -7.70 -20.83 5.21
N ILE A 16 -7.98 -21.13 6.47
CA ILE A 16 -7.65 -20.25 7.60
C ILE A 16 -7.02 -21.15 8.65
N ASP A 17 -5.71 -20.99 8.84
CA ASP A 17 -4.93 -21.68 9.85
C ASP A 17 -5.15 -20.97 11.19
N VAL A 18 -6.02 -21.53 12.02
CA VAL A 18 -6.36 -20.98 13.34
C VAL A 18 -5.35 -21.53 14.36
N PRO A 19 -4.71 -20.67 15.19
CA PRO A 19 -3.71 -21.10 16.17
C PRO A 19 -4.22 -22.21 17.11
N ARG A 20 -3.30 -23.11 17.47
CA ARG A 20 -3.48 -24.39 18.20
C ARG A 20 -3.99 -24.29 19.65
N LEU A 21 -4.68 -23.21 20.03
CA LEU A 21 -5.12 -22.91 21.40
C LEU A 21 -6.65 -22.88 21.59
N VAL A 22 -7.45 -23.24 20.58
CA VAL A 22 -8.93 -23.28 20.66
C VAL A 22 -9.48 -24.69 20.43
N ARG A 23 -8.78 -25.72 20.92
CA ARG A 23 -9.18 -27.13 20.74
C ARG A 23 -9.72 -27.81 22.01
N GLY A 24 -10.29 -27.03 22.93
CA GLY A 24 -10.68 -27.50 24.28
C GLY A 24 -12.12 -27.23 24.74
N ILE A 25 -13.04 -26.77 23.89
CA ILE A 25 -14.41 -26.38 24.36
C ILE A 25 -15.55 -27.19 23.70
N GLN A 26 -15.25 -28.19 22.85
CA GLN A 26 -16.30 -28.90 22.08
C GLN A 26 -16.78 -30.27 22.58
N THR A 27 -16.56 -30.64 23.85
CA THR A 27 -16.98 -31.97 24.36
C THR A 27 -17.77 -31.95 25.66
N ALA A 28 -18.74 -31.03 25.83
CA ALA A 28 -19.63 -31.08 27.00
C ALA A 28 -21.11 -30.70 26.76
N LEU A 29 -21.57 -30.59 25.51
CA LEU A 29 -22.99 -30.29 25.21
C LEU A 29 -23.77 -31.42 24.54
N PHE A 30 -23.14 -32.58 24.26
CA PHE A 30 -23.81 -33.69 23.54
C PHE A 30 -24.24 -34.88 24.42
N PHE A 31 -24.04 -34.82 25.74
CA PHE A 31 -24.44 -35.91 26.65
C PHE A 31 -25.87 -35.81 27.19
N TRP A 32 -26.65 -34.80 26.78
CA TRP A 32 -28.01 -34.59 27.26
C TRP A 32 -29.05 -34.60 26.13
N ILE A 33 -29.05 -35.67 25.32
CA ILE A 33 -30.20 -36.00 24.46
C ILE A 33 -30.51 -37.49 24.64
N PRO A 34 -31.59 -37.87 25.33
CA PRO A 34 -31.99 -39.27 25.45
C PRO A 34 -32.44 -39.80 24.08
N ARG A 35 -31.83 -40.93 23.69
CA ARG A 35 -32.15 -41.73 22.51
C ARG A 35 -33.60 -42.25 22.58
N ILE A 36 -34.51 -41.59 21.87
CA ILE A 36 -35.90 -42.03 21.74
C ILE A 36 -35.95 -43.28 20.84
N LYS A 37 -36.17 -44.45 21.45
CA LYS A 37 -36.55 -45.67 20.72
C LYS A 37 -37.98 -45.49 20.20
N ARG A 38 -38.18 -45.51 18.88
CA ARG A 38 -39.50 -45.64 18.27
C ARG A 38 -40.00 -47.07 18.48
N GLY A 39 -40.78 -47.28 19.53
CA GLY A 39 -41.59 -48.48 19.72
C GLY A 39 -42.86 -48.39 18.87
N THR A 40 -43.17 -49.44 18.15
CA THR A 40 -44.41 -49.60 17.36
C THR A 40 -45.60 -49.81 18.31
N TRP A 41 -46.60 -48.93 18.26
CA TRP A 41 -47.77 -49.04 19.11
C TRP A 41 -48.84 -49.91 18.43
N LYS A 42 -49.11 -51.08 19.00
CA LYS A 42 -50.29 -51.90 18.72
C LYS A 42 -51.38 -51.47 19.70
N GLN A 43 -52.51 -51.04 19.16
CA GLN A 43 -53.65 -50.52 19.91
C GLN A 43 -54.44 -51.70 20.48
N GLU A 44 -54.31 -51.94 21.79
CA GLU A 44 -55.15 -52.86 22.55
C GLU A 44 -55.94 -52.05 23.57
N ASP A 45 -57.22 -51.85 23.26
CA ASP A 45 -58.19 -51.19 24.11
C ASP A 45 -58.45 -52.05 25.35
N ARG A 46 -57.80 -51.70 26.46
CA ARG A 46 -58.24 -52.10 27.79
C ARG A 46 -58.37 -50.86 28.66
N ALA A 47 -59.61 -50.56 29.01
CA ALA A 47 -59.99 -49.56 30.00
C ALA A 47 -59.45 -49.98 31.38
N LEU A 48 -58.20 -49.57 31.66
CA LEU A 48 -57.68 -49.52 33.01
C LEU A 48 -57.93 -48.11 33.52
N THR A 49 -58.78 -48.03 34.55
CA THR A 49 -59.00 -46.84 35.37
C THR A 49 -57.66 -46.38 35.95
N TYR A 50 -57.00 -45.47 35.21
CA TYR A 50 -55.84 -44.74 35.70
C TYR A 50 -56.30 -43.85 36.85
N SER A 51 -56.04 -44.32 38.08
CA SER A 51 -55.94 -43.44 39.23
C SER A 51 -54.94 -42.33 38.87
N LYS A 52 -55.45 -41.11 38.66
CA LYS A 52 -54.64 -39.89 38.56
C LYS A 52 -53.96 -39.69 39.92
N GLN A 53 -52.85 -40.38 40.14
CA GLN A 53 -51.89 -39.92 41.12
C GLN A 53 -51.35 -38.59 40.59
N ASN A 54 -51.82 -37.51 41.21
CA ASN A 54 -51.26 -36.17 41.03
C ASN A 54 -49.78 -36.25 41.44
N VAL A 55 -48.90 -36.51 40.47
CA VAL A 55 -47.48 -36.22 40.62
C VAL A 55 -47.42 -34.70 40.73
N LYS A 56 -47.45 -34.19 41.96
CA LYS A 56 -47.13 -32.80 42.26
C LYS A 56 -45.72 -32.59 41.72
N GLN A 57 -45.60 -32.04 40.52
CA GLN A 57 -44.34 -31.48 40.07
C GLN A 57 -44.03 -30.33 41.01
N HIS A 58 -43.21 -30.61 42.01
CA HIS A 58 -42.52 -29.56 42.74
C HIS A 58 -41.59 -28.89 41.74
N HIS A 59 -42.08 -27.87 41.05
CA HIS A 59 -41.22 -26.86 40.47
C HIS A 59 -40.44 -26.28 41.65
N LEU A 60 -39.24 -26.82 41.87
CA LEU A 60 -38.29 -26.24 42.79
C LEU A 60 -37.95 -24.88 42.19
N ASN A 61 -38.66 -23.84 42.62
CA ASN A 61 -38.25 -22.46 42.45
C ASN A 61 -36.95 -22.28 43.26
N ARG A 62 -35.84 -22.76 42.70
CA ARG A 62 -34.51 -22.46 43.18
C ARG A 62 -34.25 -21.01 42.80
N GLY A 63 -34.43 -20.11 43.76
CA GLY A 63 -33.96 -18.74 43.62
C GLY A 63 -32.46 -18.73 43.36
N PHE A 64 -32.00 -17.77 42.55
CA PHE A 64 -30.58 -17.56 42.30
C PHE A 64 -29.85 -17.36 43.62
N THR A 65 -28.77 -18.10 43.83
CA THR A 65 -27.91 -17.87 45.00
C THR A 65 -27.08 -16.61 44.78
N LEU A 66 -26.75 -15.89 45.85
CA LEU A 66 -25.83 -14.75 45.81
C LEU A 66 -24.51 -15.14 45.11
N LEU A 67 -24.03 -16.36 45.41
CA LEU A 67 -22.80 -16.91 44.85
C LEU A 67 -22.84 -17.01 43.32
N GLU A 68 -23.98 -17.39 42.75
CA GLU A 68 -24.14 -17.60 41.30
C GLU A 68 -24.07 -16.28 40.53
N ILE A 69 -24.70 -15.22 41.05
CA ILE A 69 -24.62 -13.88 40.46
C ILE A 69 -23.19 -13.33 40.56
N ILE A 70 -22.49 -13.54 41.68
CA ILE A 70 -21.11 -13.09 41.83
C ILE A 70 -20.18 -13.81 40.86
N ILE A 71 -20.29 -15.14 40.72
CA ILE A 71 -19.47 -15.91 39.77
C ILE A 71 -19.79 -15.49 38.33
N ALA A 72 -21.07 -15.30 37.98
CA ALA A 72 -21.47 -14.85 36.65
C ALA A 72 -20.88 -13.46 36.31
N LEU A 73 -20.97 -12.50 37.25
CA LEU A 73 -20.39 -11.17 37.08
C LEU A 73 -18.86 -11.20 37.03
N PHE A 74 -18.23 -12.07 37.82
CA PHE A 74 -16.78 -12.24 37.80
C PHE A 74 -16.30 -12.75 36.43
N ILE A 75 -16.89 -13.83 35.92
CA ILE A 75 -16.56 -14.36 34.59
C ILE A 75 -16.89 -13.34 33.49
N PHE A 76 -18.06 -12.69 33.57
CA PHE A 76 -18.47 -11.68 32.60
C PHE A 76 -17.49 -10.51 32.54
N SER A 77 -17.03 -10.03 33.69
CA SER A 77 -16.05 -8.94 33.74
C SER A 77 -14.71 -9.35 33.10
N ILE A 78 -14.22 -10.57 33.37
CA ILE A 78 -13.00 -11.10 32.73
C ILE A 78 -13.16 -11.17 31.21
N VAL A 79 -14.25 -11.76 30.73
CA VAL A 79 -14.51 -11.89 29.28
C VAL A 79 -14.63 -10.52 28.62
N SER A 80 -15.32 -9.58 29.26
CA SER A 80 -15.48 -8.21 28.77
C SER A 80 -14.13 -7.51 28.63
N LEU A 81 -13.24 -7.66 29.62
CA LEU A 81 -11.89 -7.09 29.58
C LEU A 81 -11.05 -7.68 28.44
N ILE A 82 -11.12 -9.00 28.23
CA ILE A 82 -10.43 -9.66 27.11
C ILE A 82 -10.93 -9.13 25.77
N MET A 83 -12.26 -9.00 25.61
CA MET A 83 -12.88 -8.52 24.37
C MET A 83 -12.49 -7.07 24.07
N VAL A 84 -12.52 -6.19 25.08
CA VAL A 84 -12.09 -4.80 24.94
C VAL A 84 -10.60 -4.73 24.59
N GLY A 85 -9.75 -5.55 25.22
CA GLY A 85 -8.32 -5.63 24.89
C GLY A 85 -8.06 -6.11 23.45
N ALA A 86 -8.79 -7.12 22.98
CA ALA A 86 -8.72 -7.61 21.61
C ALA A 86 -9.12 -6.52 20.59
N LEU A 87 -10.21 -5.79 20.87
CA LEU A 87 -10.67 -4.70 20.02
C LEU A 87 -9.64 -3.57 19.94
N HIS A 88 -9.05 -3.15 21.06
CA HIS A 88 -7.97 -2.16 21.07
C HIS A 88 -6.76 -2.61 20.24
N THR A 89 -6.40 -3.90 20.31
CA THR A 89 -5.32 -4.46 19.51
C THR A 89 -5.61 -4.38 18.02
N VAL A 90 -6.84 -4.72 17.60
CA VAL A 90 -7.25 -4.62 16.18
C VAL A 90 -7.19 -3.17 15.70
N ILE A 91 -7.71 -2.21 16.49
CA ILE A 91 -7.70 -0.79 16.13
C ILE A 91 -6.27 -0.25 15.97
N THR A 92 -5.36 -0.62 16.89
CA THR A 92 -3.97 -0.16 16.83
C THR A 92 -3.21 -0.78 15.66
N LEU A 93 -3.42 -2.06 15.36
CA LEU A 93 -2.85 -2.73 14.19
C LEU A 93 -3.36 -2.11 12.88
N GLN A 94 -4.65 -1.79 12.80
CA GLN A 94 -5.21 -1.11 11.64
C GLN A 94 -4.53 0.24 11.42
N SER A 95 -4.43 1.08 12.46
CA SER A 95 -3.79 2.40 12.36
C SER A 95 -2.31 2.31 11.92
N ALA A 96 -1.56 1.35 12.47
CA ALA A 96 -0.19 1.11 12.06
C ALA A 96 -0.08 0.67 10.58
N THR A 97 -1.00 -0.18 10.13
CA THR A 97 -1.07 -0.66 8.74
C THR A 97 -1.42 0.47 7.78
N GLU A 98 -2.39 1.31 8.12
CA GLU A 98 -2.79 2.48 7.32
C GLU A 98 -1.62 3.46 7.14
N LYS A 99 -0.84 3.71 8.19
CA LYS A 99 0.36 4.55 8.09
C LYS A 99 1.39 3.99 7.11
N LYS A 100 1.64 2.67 7.16
CA LYS A 100 2.57 2.01 6.24
C LYS A 100 2.07 2.05 4.79
N ALA A 101 0.76 1.84 4.58
CA ALA A 101 0.14 1.95 3.27
C ALA A 101 0.27 3.38 2.70
N ALA A 102 0.07 4.41 3.53
CA ALA A 102 0.24 5.79 3.13
C ALA A 102 1.70 6.13 2.76
N ASP A 103 2.67 5.65 3.52
CA ASP A 103 4.10 5.84 3.21
C ASP A 103 4.49 5.15 1.89
N PHE A 104 3.97 3.96 1.63
CA PHE A 104 4.20 3.24 0.38
C PHE A 104 3.53 3.92 -0.82
N ALA A 105 2.31 4.45 -0.65
CA ALA A 105 1.63 5.23 -1.69
C ALA A 105 2.40 6.52 -2.06
N LYS A 106 3.00 7.19 -1.07
CA LYS A 106 3.89 8.35 -1.31
C LYS A 106 5.13 7.95 -2.12
N LEU A 107 5.77 6.83 -1.77
CA LEU A 107 6.90 6.28 -2.54
C LEU A 107 6.52 6.04 -4.00
N GLN A 108 5.44 5.29 -4.25
CA GLN A 108 4.97 5.03 -5.61
C GLN A 108 4.69 6.31 -6.38
N THR A 109 4.01 7.27 -5.75
CA THR A 109 3.71 8.57 -6.38
C THR A 109 4.99 9.31 -6.76
N ALA A 110 5.99 9.32 -5.88
CA ALA A 110 7.27 9.95 -6.17
C ALA A 110 8.02 9.28 -7.33
N LEU A 111 8.07 7.94 -7.34
CA LEU A 111 8.71 7.17 -8.42
C LEU A 111 8.01 7.37 -9.76
N LEU A 112 6.67 7.39 -9.79
CA LEU A 112 5.90 7.67 -11.01
C LEU A 112 6.13 9.09 -11.54
N LEU A 113 6.25 10.08 -10.65
CA LEU A 113 6.57 11.46 -11.05
C LEU A 113 7.99 11.55 -11.62
N LEU A 114 8.97 10.93 -10.97
CA LEU A 114 10.34 10.84 -11.47
C LEU A 114 10.40 10.18 -12.85
N SER A 115 9.77 9.00 -13.01
CA SER A 115 9.74 8.27 -14.28
C SER A 115 9.18 9.14 -15.39
N ARG A 116 8.02 9.77 -15.15
CA ARG A 116 7.37 10.65 -16.13
C ARG A 116 8.26 11.82 -16.53
N ASP A 117 8.86 12.51 -15.56
CA ASP A 117 9.70 13.66 -15.86
C ASP A 117 10.93 13.25 -16.67
N PHE A 118 11.60 12.14 -16.29
CA PHE A 118 12.75 11.64 -17.04
C PHE A 118 12.38 11.16 -18.45
N GLU A 119 11.28 10.41 -18.60
CA GLU A 119 10.77 9.96 -19.91
C GLU A 119 10.37 11.13 -20.81
N GLN A 120 9.92 12.23 -20.24
CA GLN A 120 9.54 13.44 -20.99
C GLN A 120 10.70 14.41 -21.20
N THR A 121 11.92 14.01 -20.84
CA THR A 121 13.12 14.83 -21.04
C THR A 121 13.32 15.11 -22.51
N ILE A 122 13.56 16.37 -22.84
CA ILE A 122 13.85 16.81 -24.20
C ILE A 122 15.20 17.54 -24.25
N ASP A 123 15.83 17.48 -25.42
CA ASP A 123 16.99 18.31 -25.71
C ASP A 123 16.52 19.74 -26.05
N ARG A 124 16.16 20.51 -25.02
CA ARG A 124 15.93 21.94 -25.15
C ARG A 124 16.93 22.70 -24.29
N PRO A 125 18.00 23.24 -24.91
CA PRO A 125 18.95 24.06 -24.19
C PRO A 125 18.26 25.34 -23.68
N VAL A 126 18.65 25.73 -22.47
CA VAL A 126 18.17 26.93 -21.78
C VAL A 126 19.38 27.74 -21.37
N THR A 127 19.31 29.06 -21.55
CA THR A 127 20.33 29.99 -21.08
C THR A 127 20.11 30.24 -19.60
N ASP A 128 21.02 29.74 -18.77
CA ASP A 128 21.01 30.03 -17.33
C ASP A 128 21.42 31.50 -17.06
N ALA A 129 21.23 32.00 -15.84
CA ALA A 129 21.61 33.35 -15.41
C ALA A 129 23.09 33.68 -15.65
N ASN A 130 23.94 32.66 -15.76
CA ASN A 130 25.37 32.77 -16.07
C ASN A 130 25.68 32.69 -17.58
N GLY A 131 24.67 32.72 -18.44
CA GLY A 131 24.81 32.64 -19.91
C GLY A 131 25.14 31.24 -20.46
N LYS A 132 25.15 30.20 -19.61
CA LYS A 132 25.46 28.82 -20.03
C LYS A 132 24.21 28.15 -20.61
N VAL A 133 24.37 27.54 -21.79
CA VAL A 133 23.28 26.97 -22.59
C VAL A 133 23.31 25.44 -22.47
N VAL A 134 22.54 24.86 -21.55
CA VAL A 134 22.54 23.40 -21.29
C VAL A 134 21.16 22.85 -20.94
N GLY A 135 20.68 21.92 -21.77
CA GLY A 135 19.35 21.29 -21.62
C GLY A 135 19.27 20.25 -20.51
N PHE A 136 20.41 19.67 -20.09
CA PHE A 136 20.50 18.72 -18.99
C PHE A 136 21.81 18.95 -18.22
N ILE A 137 21.70 19.07 -16.91
CA ILE A 137 22.84 19.21 -15.99
C ILE A 137 22.65 18.19 -14.89
N GLY A 138 23.65 17.34 -14.70
CA GLY A 138 23.65 16.31 -13.68
C GLY A 138 24.83 16.45 -12.74
N GLU A 139 24.58 16.36 -11.45
CA GLU A 139 25.58 16.27 -10.39
C GLU A 139 25.21 15.10 -9.48
N THR A 140 26.16 14.62 -8.66
CA THR A 140 25.92 13.44 -7.80
C THR A 140 24.67 13.57 -6.92
N HIS A 141 24.35 14.77 -6.44
CA HIS A 141 23.26 14.97 -5.46
C HIS A 141 22.07 15.77 -6.01
N ASN A 142 22.15 16.21 -7.27
CA ASN A 142 21.06 16.95 -7.90
C ASN A 142 21.09 16.77 -9.41
N VAL A 143 19.93 16.87 -10.04
CA VAL A 143 19.80 16.85 -11.49
C VAL A 143 18.82 17.91 -11.92
N THR A 144 19.15 18.63 -12.99
CA THR A 144 18.33 19.70 -13.55
C THR A 144 18.17 19.48 -15.05
N PHE A 145 16.93 19.43 -15.53
CA PHE A 145 16.66 19.14 -16.94
C PHE A 145 15.38 19.81 -17.42
N THR A 146 15.26 19.94 -18.74
CA THR A 146 14.04 20.43 -19.39
C THR A 146 13.21 19.24 -19.86
N HIS A 147 11.92 19.23 -19.53
CA HIS A 147 11.01 18.20 -19.97
C HIS A 147 9.69 18.81 -20.45
N GLY A 148 8.90 18.00 -21.17
CA GLY A 148 7.51 18.32 -21.44
C GLY A 148 6.73 18.37 -20.13
N GLY A 149 6.10 19.49 -19.83
CA GLY A 149 5.11 19.63 -18.75
C GLY A 149 3.77 18.98 -19.13
N LEU A 150 2.72 19.33 -18.40
CA LEU A 150 1.37 18.82 -18.67
C LEU A 150 0.93 19.16 -20.10
N SER A 151 0.41 18.16 -20.83
CA SER A 151 -0.21 18.35 -22.14
C SER A 151 -1.16 19.53 -22.11
N ASN A 152 -1.05 20.41 -23.11
CA ASN A 152 -1.98 21.50 -23.39
C ASN A 152 -2.78 21.14 -24.65
N PRO A 153 -3.67 20.12 -24.60
CA PRO A 153 -4.26 19.53 -25.79
C PRO A 153 -5.10 20.51 -26.63
N PHE A 154 -5.62 21.57 -26.00
CA PHE A 154 -6.45 22.58 -26.67
C PHE A 154 -5.76 23.94 -26.82
N GLY A 155 -4.48 24.07 -26.42
CA GLY A 155 -3.74 25.33 -26.54
C GLY A 155 -4.30 26.50 -25.70
N GLN A 156 -5.33 26.27 -24.88
CA GLN A 156 -6.10 27.32 -24.20
C GLN A 156 -5.29 28.05 -23.11
N LEU A 157 -4.23 27.41 -22.59
CA LEU A 157 -3.35 28.02 -21.62
C LEU A 157 -2.20 28.77 -22.32
N GLN A 158 -2.04 30.06 -22.05
CA GLN A 158 -0.88 30.87 -22.44
C GLN A 158 0.35 30.54 -21.57
N ARG A 159 0.73 29.27 -21.49
CA ARG A 159 1.97 28.83 -20.83
C ARG A 159 2.78 27.98 -21.79
N THR A 160 4.11 28.09 -21.72
CA THR A 160 4.99 27.13 -22.39
C THR A 160 4.66 25.73 -21.90
N THR A 161 4.53 24.77 -22.82
CA THR A 161 4.35 23.36 -22.45
C THR A 161 5.59 22.78 -21.78
N LEU A 162 6.73 23.45 -21.88
CA LEU A 162 8.01 23.00 -21.35
C LEU A 162 8.23 23.52 -19.92
N GLN A 163 8.80 22.65 -19.09
CA GLN A 163 9.15 22.94 -17.70
C GLN A 163 10.62 22.63 -17.47
N ARG A 164 11.27 23.47 -16.65
CA ARG A 164 12.59 23.18 -16.11
C ARG A 164 12.39 22.61 -14.71
N THR A 165 12.93 21.42 -14.47
CA THR A 165 12.78 20.74 -13.18
C THR A 165 14.13 20.37 -12.61
N ARG A 166 14.26 20.54 -11.30
CA ARG A 166 15.41 20.12 -10.51
C ARG A 166 14.96 19.17 -9.41
N TYR A 167 15.70 18.08 -9.25
CA TYR A 167 15.59 17.18 -8.11
C TYR A 167 16.82 17.32 -7.24
N GLU A 168 16.62 17.44 -5.93
CA GLU A 168 17.71 17.50 -4.97
C GLU A 168 17.29 17.03 -3.58
N LEU A 169 18.27 16.81 -2.73
CA LEU A 169 18.07 16.50 -1.32
C LEU A 169 18.09 17.80 -0.50
N SER A 170 16.99 18.11 0.18
CA SER A 170 16.88 19.25 1.08
C SER A 170 16.22 18.85 2.38
N LYS A 171 16.83 19.20 3.53
CA LYS A 171 16.32 18.89 4.88
C LYS A 171 15.89 17.41 5.06
N ASN A 172 16.71 16.47 4.58
CA ASN A 172 16.42 15.02 4.58
C ASN A 172 15.16 14.62 3.80
N SER A 173 14.81 15.39 2.78
CA SER A 173 13.69 15.11 1.90
C SER A 173 14.09 15.26 0.44
N LEU A 174 13.59 14.36 -0.40
CA LEU A 174 13.68 14.52 -1.84
C LEU A 174 12.65 15.59 -2.25
N ILE A 175 13.15 16.68 -2.81
CA ILE A 175 12.32 17.77 -3.32
C ILE A 175 12.41 17.86 -4.84
N ARG A 176 11.30 18.26 -5.44
CA ARG A 176 11.17 18.58 -6.86
C ARG A 176 10.88 20.06 -7.00
N ILE A 177 11.80 20.79 -7.60
CA ILE A 177 11.74 22.23 -7.83
C ILE A 177 11.42 22.46 -9.31
N ILE A 178 10.41 23.28 -9.60
CA ILE A 178 9.91 23.49 -10.96
C ILE A 178 9.95 24.99 -11.26
N TRP A 179 10.53 25.34 -12.41
CA TRP A 179 10.36 26.67 -12.98
C TRP A 179 9.37 26.58 -14.16
N PRO A 180 8.30 27.39 -14.14
CA PRO A 180 7.27 27.38 -15.18
C PRO A 180 7.73 28.10 -16.47
N VAL A 181 8.90 28.73 -16.47
CA VAL A 181 9.50 29.45 -17.60
C VAL A 181 10.89 28.87 -17.85
N LEU A 182 11.27 28.77 -19.12
CA LEU A 182 12.57 28.24 -19.52
C LEU A 182 13.67 29.22 -19.11
N ASP A 183 13.54 30.49 -19.49
CA ASP A 183 14.50 31.52 -19.12
C ASP A 183 14.22 31.98 -17.69
N VAL A 184 14.95 31.39 -16.74
CA VAL A 184 14.85 31.72 -15.33
C VAL A 184 15.49 33.10 -15.12
N THR A 185 14.67 34.12 -14.91
CA THR A 185 15.15 35.40 -14.38
C THR A 185 15.28 35.30 -12.85
N PRO A 186 16.11 36.14 -12.20
CA PRO A 186 16.21 36.16 -10.73
C PRO A 186 14.88 36.42 -10.00
N LYS A 187 13.84 36.89 -10.71
CA LYS A 187 12.50 37.15 -10.17
C LYS A 187 11.54 35.96 -10.29
N THR A 188 11.90 34.90 -11.01
CA THR A 188 11.04 33.73 -11.20
C THR A 188 11.03 32.89 -9.91
N ARG A 189 9.89 32.84 -9.23
CA ARG A 189 9.71 31.98 -8.04
C ARG A 189 9.52 30.52 -8.47
N PRO A 190 10.35 29.58 -7.99
CA PRO A 190 10.12 28.17 -8.24
C PRO A 190 8.92 27.65 -7.44
N ASP A 191 8.27 26.61 -7.98
CA ASP A 191 7.32 25.79 -7.23
C ASP A 191 8.06 24.58 -6.65
N GLU A 192 7.97 24.40 -5.33
CA GLU A 192 8.69 23.34 -4.60
C GLU A 192 7.71 22.28 -4.11
N LYS A 193 7.94 21.03 -4.53
CA LYS A 193 7.15 19.88 -4.11
C LYS A 193 8.00 18.90 -3.31
N TRP A 194 7.59 18.65 -2.08
CA TRP A 194 8.19 17.66 -1.19
C TRP A 194 7.66 16.27 -1.56
N LEU A 195 8.53 15.40 -2.06
CA LEU A 195 8.12 14.09 -2.58
C LEU A 195 8.26 13.00 -1.53
N LEU A 196 9.45 12.88 -0.93
CA LEU A 196 9.75 11.84 0.06
C LEU A 196 10.49 12.46 1.23
N ASN A 197 10.09 12.08 2.44
CA ASN A 197 10.72 12.51 3.68
C ASN A 197 11.63 11.40 4.21
N SER A 198 12.53 11.73 5.14
CA SER A 198 13.44 10.78 5.77
C SER A 198 14.40 10.09 4.78
N VAL A 199 14.83 10.84 3.77
CA VAL A 199 15.89 10.47 2.84
C VAL A 199 17.23 10.80 3.49
N SER A 200 18.06 9.77 3.68
CA SER A 200 19.37 9.87 4.33
C SER A 200 20.51 10.02 3.33
N ALA A 201 20.37 9.45 2.14
CA ALA A 201 21.31 9.55 1.03
C ALA A 201 20.53 9.65 -0.29
N LEU A 202 21.06 10.43 -1.24
CA LEU A 202 20.55 10.61 -2.59
C LEU A 202 21.75 10.68 -3.54
N GLN A 203 21.76 9.84 -4.57
CA GLN A 203 22.81 9.78 -5.57
C GLN A 203 22.22 9.61 -6.96
N PHE A 204 22.72 10.40 -7.90
CA PHE A 204 22.47 10.27 -9.32
C PHE A 204 23.73 9.80 -10.04
N ALA A 205 23.54 8.94 -11.04
CA ALA A 205 24.58 8.58 -11.99
C ALA A 205 23.98 8.54 -13.40
N TYR A 206 24.79 8.87 -14.39
CA TYR A 206 24.34 9.14 -15.76
C TYR A 206 25.02 8.18 -16.72
N LEU A 207 24.24 7.46 -17.51
CA LEU A 207 24.77 6.51 -18.50
C LEU A 207 25.19 7.26 -19.76
N ASP A 208 26.47 7.21 -20.10
CA ASP A 208 26.99 7.87 -21.29
C ASP A 208 26.76 7.08 -22.59
N SER A 209 27.20 7.64 -23.73
CA SER A 209 27.10 7.00 -25.04
C SER A 209 27.86 5.68 -25.14
N LYS A 210 28.92 5.51 -24.35
CA LYS A 210 29.77 4.31 -24.26
C LYS A 210 29.24 3.29 -23.23
N ASN A 211 28.06 3.54 -22.66
CA ASN A 211 27.43 2.74 -21.61
C ASN A 211 28.22 2.68 -20.29
N HIS A 212 28.97 3.74 -19.97
CA HIS A 212 29.60 3.90 -18.66
C HIS A 212 28.81 4.87 -17.79
N PHE A 213 28.74 4.57 -16.49
CA PHE A 213 28.12 5.47 -15.52
C PHE A 213 29.08 6.58 -15.11
N GLN A 214 28.59 7.81 -15.23
CA GLN A 214 29.29 9.04 -14.86
C GLN A 214 28.59 9.66 -13.66
N THR A 215 29.33 10.28 -12.74
CA THR A 215 28.76 10.95 -11.55
C THR A 215 28.28 12.37 -11.83
N LYS A 216 28.58 12.89 -13.02
CA LYS A 216 28.26 14.24 -13.48
C LYS A 216 27.87 14.20 -14.96
N TRP A 217 27.02 15.14 -15.36
CA TRP A 217 26.61 15.34 -16.73
C TRP A 217 26.57 16.83 -17.11
N PRO A 218 27.13 17.24 -18.27
CA PRO A 218 27.94 16.42 -19.18
C PRO A 218 29.27 16.00 -18.52
N PRO A 219 29.83 14.85 -18.92
CA PRO A 219 31.15 14.41 -18.47
C PRO A 219 32.25 15.38 -18.92
N ASP A 220 33.33 15.52 -18.15
CA ASP A 220 34.40 16.46 -18.44
C ASP A 220 35.18 16.10 -19.73
N ASP A 221 35.22 14.81 -20.11
CA ASP A 221 35.81 14.32 -21.36
C ASP A 221 34.88 14.53 -22.58
N GLN A 222 33.58 14.80 -22.34
CA GLN A 222 32.55 14.95 -23.37
C GLN A 222 31.67 16.19 -23.09
N PRO A 223 32.23 17.41 -23.10
CA PRO A 223 31.50 18.63 -22.73
C PRO A 223 30.37 19.00 -23.70
N LYS A 224 30.38 18.43 -24.91
CA LYS A 224 29.33 18.59 -25.93
C LYS A 224 28.21 17.54 -25.82
N ALA A 225 28.30 16.62 -24.87
CA ALA A 225 27.26 15.62 -24.65
C ALA A 225 25.95 16.31 -24.22
N VAL A 226 24.88 15.96 -24.91
CA VAL A 226 23.60 16.65 -24.78
C VAL A 226 22.74 16.00 -23.69
N LEU A 227 22.31 14.76 -23.90
CA LEU A 227 21.49 13.99 -22.96
C LEU A 227 22.18 12.66 -22.61
N PRO A 228 22.10 12.19 -21.36
CA PRO A 228 22.52 10.84 -21.02
C PRO A 228 21.55 9.81 -21.58
N LYS A 229 22.02 8.57 -21.77
CA LYS A 229 21.16 7.44 -22.17
C LYS A 229 20.14 7.06 -21.11
N ALA A 230 20.56 7.12 -19.86
CA ALA A 230 19.75 6.79 -18.71
C ALA A 230 20.25 7.52 -17.47
N VAL A 231 19.38 7.66 -16.49
CA VAL A 231 19.70 8.19 -15.16
C VAL A 231 19.44 7.10 -14.14
N ARG A 232 20.47 6.71 -13.41
CA ARG A 232 20.33 5.89 -12.21
C ARG A 232 20.12 6.80 -11.02
N LEU A 233 19.03 6.59 -10.30
CA LEU A 233 18.72 7.23 -9.03
C LEU A 233 18.88 6.20 -7.92
N SER A 234 19.72 6.49 -6.92
CA SER A 234 19.87 5.68 -5.72
C SER A 234 19.56 6.54 -4.49
N PHE A 235 18.68 6.08 -3.62
CA PHE A 235 18.36 6.81 -2.38
C PHE A 235 18.07 5.86 -1.22
N THR A 236 18.32 6.33 0.00
CA THR A 236 18.14 5.53 1.22
C THR A 236 17.10 6.16 2.12
N LEU A 237 15.98 5.46 2.31
CA LEU A 237 14.93 5.83 3.25
C LEU A 237 15.17 5.17 4.61
N LYS A 238 15.00 5.92 5.70
CA LYS A 238 15.18 5.38 7.07
C LYS A 238 14.34 4.13 7.35
N ASN A 239 13.15 4.04 6.76
CA ASN A 239 12.18 2.98 7.06
C ASN A 239 12.21 1.80 6.07
N LEU A 240 12.77 1.99 4.87
CA LEU A 240 12.69 1.02 3.77
C LEU A 240 14.07 0.59 3.24
N GLY A 241 15.15 1.24 3.68
CA GLY A 241 16.50 0.96 3.20
C GLY A 241 16.80 1.63 1.86
N GLN A 242 17.75 1.07 1.13
CA GLN A 242 18.24 1.60 -0.14
C GLN A 242 17.36 1.13 -1.30
N ILE A 243 16.98 2.08 -2.17
CA ILE A 243 16.22 1.85 -3.40
C ILE A 243 17.06 2.39 -4.56
N THR A 244 17.12 1.64 -5.66
CA THR A 244 17.85 2.03 -6.86
C THR A 244 16.95 1.84 -8.07
N GLU A 245 16.77 2.89 -8.86
CA GLU A 245 15.96 2.93 -10.07
C GLU A 245 16.80 3.39 -11.26
N LEU A 246 16.45 2.93 -12.46
CA LEU A 246 17.10 3.32 -13.71
C LEU A 246 16.04 3.84 -14.68
N TYR A 247 16.14 5.11 -15.05
CA TYR A 247 15.22 5.76 -15.98
C TYR A 247 15.88 5.96 -17.34
N LEU A 248 15.25 5.49 -18.41
CA LEU A 248 15.71 5.70 -19.78
C LEU A 248 15.32 7.10 -20.27
N ILE A 249 16.22 7.75 -21.01
CA ILE A 249 15.94 9.05 -21.64
C ILE A 249 15.80 8.84 -23.15
N PRO A 250 14.62 9.11 -23.75
CA PRO A 250 14.35 8.78 -25.14
C PRO A 250 15.16 9.59 -26.16
N GLY A 251 15.58 10.82 -25.81
CA GLY A 251 16.33 11.71 -26.70
C GLY A 251 17.82 11.36 -26.90
N SER A 252 18.30 10.25 -26.33
CA SER A 252 19.72 9.89 -26.30
C SER A 252 20.15 8.89 -27.39
N SER A 253 19.20 8.26 -28.08
CA SER A 253 19.49 7.33 -29.17
C SER A 253 19.86 8.12 -30.43
N SER A 254 21.15 8.41 -30.58
CA SER A 254 21.72 8.72 -31.88
C SER A 254 21.70 7.45 -32.73
N GLU A 255 20.61 7.22 -33.43
CA GLU A 255 20.56 6.34 -34.60
C GLU A 255 20.32 7.23 -35.82
N LYS A 256 21.38 7.92 -36.25
CA LYS A 256 21.48 8.37 -37.64
C LYS A 256 21.98 7.17 -38.44
N THR A 257 21.07 6.28 -38.83
CA THR A 257 21.32 5.44 -40.01
C THR A 257 21.33 6.35 -41.22
N ASN A 258 22.51 6.41 -41.85
CA ASN A 258 22.80 7.06 -43.11
C ASN A 258 21.98 6.46 -44.25
#